data_AF-A0A6M6JEX4-F1
#
_entry.id   AF-A0A6M6JEX4-F1
#
_cell.length_a   1.000
_cell.length_b   1.000
_cell.length_c   1.000
_cell.angle_alpha   90.00
_cell.angle_beta   90.00
_cell.angle_gamma   90.00
#
_symmetry.space_group_name_H-M   'P 1'
#
loop_
_entity.id
_entity.type
_entity.pdbx_description
1 polymer ?
#
loop_
_entity_poly.entity_id
_entity_poly.type
_entity_poly.pdbx_seq_one_letter_code
_entity_poly.pdbx_strand_id
1 'polypeptide(L)'
;MINPGFFSVIGVGIGAILLYAVLGVILMLLGFYAVDLTTPGKLNVMVREGLPNAVVITAAGMISMALIVVTAIYTSSGFLTEGLIQTAIFGVIGILAQVGAVRLLEWVMGIDIGGVLAADRVLPQSFLIAAAHLALGLVVAFAII
;
A
#
# COMPACT_ATOMS: atom_id res chain seq x y z
N MET A 1 25.85 -25.52 -22.85
CA MET A 1 24.64 -26.36 -22.90
C MET A 1 23.71 -25.89 -21.79
N ILE A 2 22.42 -25.70 -22.07
CA ILE A 2 21.44 -25.24 -21.06
C ILE A 2 21.11 -26.43 -20.14
N ASN A 3 21.00 -26.19 -18.83
CA ASN A 3 20.67 -27.22 -17.85
C ASN A 3 19.27 -27.82 -18.15
N PRO A 4 19.09 -29.15 -18.17
CA PRO A 4 17.78 -29.79 -18.41
C PRO A 4 16.65 -29.28 -17.48
N GLY A 5 16.97 -28.84 -16.27
CA GLY A 5 16.00 -28.27 -15.32
C GLY A 5 15.61 -26.81 -15.60
N PHE A 6 16.28 -26.13 -16.54
CA PHE A 6 16.15 -24.69 -16.76
C PHE A 6 14.71 -24.25 -17.08
N PHE A 7 14.05 -24.92 -18.02
CA PHE A 7 12.68 -24.55 -18.42
C PHE A 7 11.65 -24.81 -17.33
N SER A 8 11.87 -25.85 -16.50
CA SER A 8 11.02 -26.13 -15.33
C SER A 8 11.14 -25.02 -14.28
N VAL A 9 12.38 -24.60 -13.96
CA VAL A 9 12.64 -23.50 -13.02
C VAL A 9 12.01 -22.19 -13.51
N ILE A 10 12.12 -21.89 -14.81
CA ILE A 10 11.49 -20.70 -15.40
C ILE A 10 9.96 -20.78 -15.32
N GLY A 11 9.36 -21.92 -15.67
CA GLY A 11 7.91 -22.09 -15.62
C GLY A 11 7.33 -21.87 -14.23
N VAL A 12 7.98 -22.44 -13.21
CA VAL A 12 7.62 -22.22 -11.79
C VAL A 12 7.83 -20.75 -11.39
N GLY A 13 8.93 -20.14 -11.82
CA GLY A 13 9.22 -18.72 -11.56
C GLY A 13 8.16 -17.78 -12.14
N ILE A 14 7.73 -18.01 -13.38
CA ILE A 14 6.65 -17.22 -14.02
C ILE A 14 5.35 -17.37 -13.23
N GLY A 15 4.99 -18.61 -12.84
CA GLY A 15 3.80 -18.86 -12.02
C GLY A 15 3.83 -18.10 -10.69
N ALA A 16 4.97 -18.11 -10.00
CA ALA A 16 5.15 -17.37 -8.76
C ALA A 16 5.01 -15.85 -8.97
N ILE A 17 5.65 -15.30 -10.01
CA ILE A 17 5.54 -13.86 -10.35
C ILE A 17 4.08 -13.47 -10.57
N LEU A 18 3.33 -14.24 -11.36
CA LEU A 18 1.93 -13.96 -11.65
C LEU A 18 1.06 -14.02 -10.39
N LEU A 19 1.26 -15.03 -9.53
CA LEU A 19 0.49 -15.17 -8.29
C LEU A 19 0.78 -14.03 -7.31
N TYR A 20 2.05 -13.67 -7.11
CA TYR A 20 2.41 -12.53 -6.27
C TYR A 20 1.95 -11.20 -6.87
N ALA A 21 1.95 -11.04 -8.19
CA ALA A 21 1.43 -9.84 -8.85
C ALA A 21 -0.08 -9.69 -8.62
N VAL A 22 -0.86 -10.77 -8.77
CA VAL A 22 -2.30 -10.77 -8.49
C VAL A 22 -2.57 -10.49 -7.01
N LEU A 23 -1.86 -11.17 -6.10
CA LEU A 23 -2.00 -10.94 -4.67
C LEU A 23 -1.64 -9.50 -4.29
N GLY A 24 -0.55 -8.96 -4.84
CA GLY A 24 -0.14 -7.59 -4.64
C GLY A 24 -1.20 -6.60 -5.08
N VAL A 25 -1.80 -6.77 -6.27
CA VAL A 25 -2.92 -5.93 -6.72
C VAL A 25 -4.10 -6.01 -5.76
N ILE A 26 -4.47 -7.21 -5.30
CA ILE A 26 -5.58 -7.39 -4.35
C ILE A 26 -5.30 -6.63 -3.04
N LEU A 27 -4.10 -6.77 -2.48
CA LEU A 27 -3.69 -6.07 -1.25
C LEU A 27 -3.71 -4.55 -1.44
N MET A 28 -3.21 -4.05 -2.57
CA MET A 28 -3.20 -2.63 -2.89
C MET A 28 -4.62 -2.07 -3.02
N LEU A 29 -5.54 -2.79 -3.67
CA LEU A 29 -6.95 -2.41 -3.78
C LEU A 29 -7.64 -2.42 -2.41
N LEU A 30 -7.36 -3.42 -1.58
CA LEU A 30 -7.86 -3.50 -0.21
C LEU A 30 -7.39 -2.31 0.64
N GLY A 31 -6.11 -1.98 0.55
CA GLY A 31 -5.54 -0.85 1.27
C GLY A 31 -6.09 0.49 0.81
N PHE A 32 -6.21 0.70 -0.51
CA PHE A 32 -6.89 1.88 -1.05
C PHE A 32 -8.33 1.99 -0.54
N TYR A 33 -9.08 0.89 -0.55
CA TYR A 33 -10.45 0.87 -0.02
C TYR A 33 -10.51 1.16 1.49
N ALA A 34 -9.55 0.66 2.28
CA ALA A 34 -9.45 0.97 3.70
C ALA A 34 -9.19 2.46 3.95
N VAL A 35 -8.35 3.11 3.12
CA VAL A 35 -8.14 4.56 3.17
C VAL A 35 -9.41 5.31 2.76
N ASP A 36 -10.04 4.94 1.64
CA ASP A 36 -11.27 5.57 1.15
C ASP A 36 -12.40 5.51 2.20
N LEU A 37 -12.57 4.36 2.87
CA LEU A 37 -13.59 4.19 3.91
C LEU A 37 -13.33 5.02 5.17
N THR A 38 -12.06 5.24 5.53
CA THR A 38 -11.68 5.98 6.75
C THR A 38 -11.57 7.49 6.51
N THR A 39 -11.60 7.91 5.25
CA THR A 39 -11.47 9.30 4.81
C THR A 39 -12.84 9.97 4.65
N PRO A 40 -13.04 11.20 5.13
CA PRO A 40 -14.27 11.96 4.88
C PRO A 40 -14.46 12.27 3.39
N GLY A 41 -15.63 11.91 2.85
CA GLY A 41 -15.95 12.07 1.43
C GLY A 41 -15.70 10.80 0.62
N LYS A 42 -15.67 10.91 -0.71
CA LYS A 42 -15.36 9.81 -1.63
C LYS A 42 -13.99 10.06 -2.26
N LEU A 43 -12.92 9.58 -1.62
CA LEU A 43 -11.55 9.80 -2.08
C LEU A 43 -11.36 9.29 -3.51
N ASN A 44 -11.97 8.15 -3.83
CA ASN A 44 -11.95 7.60 -5.19
C ASN A 44 -12.52 8.56 -6.26
N VAL A 45 -13.54 9.34 -5.93
CA VAL A 45 -14.12 10.37 -6.82
C VAL A 45 -13.18 11.55 -6.92
N MET A 46 -12.65 12.04 -5.80
CA MET A 46 -11.71 13.17 -5.78
C MET A 46 -10.44 12.90 -6.61
N VAL A 47 -9.90 11.68 -6.53
CA VAL A 47 -8.75 11.25 -7.35
C VAL A 47 -9.12 11.20 -8.83
N ARG A 48 -10.32 10.69 -9.18
CA ARG A 48 -10.81 10.66 -10.56
C ARG A 48 -11.05 12.05 -11.13
N GLU A 49 -11.51 12.98 -10.31
CA GLU A 49 -11.70 14.38 -10.65
C GLU A 49 -10.37 15.16 -10.71
N GLY A 50 -9.27 14.54 -10.29
CA GLY A 50 -7.93 15.13 -10.37
C GLY A 50 -7.68 16.21 -9.32
N LEU A 51 -8.38 16.17 -8.17
CA LEU A 51 -8.13 17.12 -7.09
C LEU A 51 -6.68 16.95 -6.60
N PRO A 52 -5.88 18.03 -6.59
CA PRO A 52 -4.43 17.92 -6.51
C PRO A 52 -3.97 17.27 -5.20
N ASN A 53 -4.59 17.63 -4.08
CA ASN A 53 -4.24 17.08 -2.77
C ASN A 53 -4.63 15.60 -2.64
N ALA A 54 -5.82 15.23 -3.15
CA ALA A 54 -6.27 13.85 -3.17
C ALA A 54 -5.33 12.95 -3.98
N VAL A 55 -4.88 13.42 -5.16
CA VAL A 55 -3.92 12.70 -5.99
C VAL A 55 -2.57 12.55 -5.28
N VAL A 56 -2.02 13.62 -4.70
CA VAL A 56 -0.71 13.57 -4.02
C VAL A 56 -0.72 12.64 -2.80
N ILE A 57 -1.73 12.78 -1.93
CA ILE A 57 -1.86 11.96 -0.72
C ILE A 57 -2.09 10.50 -1.10
N THR A 58 -2.99 10.23 -2.05
CA THR A 58 -3.26 8.86 -2.52
C THR A 58 -2.03 8.24 -3.16
N ALA A 59 -1.29 8.98 -4.00
CA ALA A 59 -0.08 8.47 -4.63
C ALA A 59 0.98 8.08 -3.58
N ALA A 60 1.20 8.93 -2.59
CA ALA A 60 2.11 8.62 -1.49
C ALA A 60 1.63 7.42 -0.65
N GLY A 61 0.33 7.35 -0.36
CA GLY A 61 -0.28 6.21 0.32
C GLY A 61 -0.11 4.90 -0.45
N MET A 62 -0.30 4.91 -1.76
CA MET A 62 -0.12 3.75 -2.64
C MET A 62 1.35 3.29 -2.66
N ILE A 63 2.30 4.22 -2.78
CA ILE A 63 3.73 3.89 -2.70
C ILE A 63 4.05 3.26 -1.34
N SER A 64 3.49 3.81 -0.27
CA SER A 64 3.69 3.29 1.09
C SER A 64 3.16 1.86 1.27
N MET A 65 1.95 1.59 0.77
CA MET A 65 1.37 0.25 0.77
C MET A 65 2.17 -0.73 -0.09
N ALA A 66 2.72 -0.27 -1.22
CA ALA A 66 3.59 -1.10 -2.05
C ALA A 66 4.85 -1.54 -1.29
N LEU A 67 5.44 -0.67 -0.47
CA LEU A 67 6.60 -1.04 0.38
C LEU A 67 6.22 -2.15 1.36
N ILE A 68 5.07 -2.02 2.02
CA ILE A 68 4.57 -3.05 2.96
C ILE A 68 4.39 -4.39 2.23
N VAL A 69 3.75 -4.39 1.06
CA VAL A 69 3.50 -5.60 0.28
C VAL A 69 4.81 -6.21 -0.21
N VAL A 70 5.74 -5.41 -0.74
CA VAL A 70 7.05 -5.88 -1.21
C VAL A 70 7.82 -6.52 -0.05
N THR A 71 7.82 -5.90 1.12
CA THR A 71 8.51 -6.47 2.27
C THR A 71 7.83 -7.74 2.78
N ALA A 72 6.50 -7.82 2.78
CA ALA A 72 5.77 -9.03 3.11
C ALA A 72 6.02 -10.19 2.11
N ILE A 73 6.31 -9.88 0.85
CA ILE A 73 6.80 -10.87 -0.13
C ILE A 73 8.23 -11.28 0.19
N TYR A 74 9.09 -10.30 0.47
CA TYR A 74 10.51 -10.51 0.73
C TYR A 74 10.77 -11.38 1.96
N THR A 75 9.99 -11.22 3.03
CA THR A 75 10.16 -11.96 4.29
C THR A 75 9.43 -13.30 4.30
N SER A 76 8.57 -13.53 3.30
CA SER A 76 7.86 -14.80 3.16
C SER A 76 8.82 -15.95 2.86
N SER A 77 8.56 -17.11 3.44
CA SER A 77 9.43 -18.29 3.34
C SER A 77 8.61 -19.57 3.17
N GLY A 78 9.30 -20.65 2.80
CA GLY A 78 8.68 -21.96 2.57
C GLY A 78 8.21 -22.17 1.14
N PHE A 79 7.21 -23.03 0.96
CA PHE A 79 6.62 -23.30 -0.34
C PHE A 79 5.81 -22.10 -0.86
N LEU A 80 5.57 -22.03 -2.17
CA LEU A 80 4.83 -20.93 -2.79
C LEU A 80 3.48 -20.62 -2.13
N THR A 81 2.74 -21.64 -1.73
CA THR A 81 1.45 -21.48 -1.03
C THR A 81 1.61 -20.89 0.37
N GLU A 82 2.64 -21.30 1.11
CA GLU A 82 2.95 -20.77 2.44
C GLU A 82 3.38 -19.30 2.33
N GLY A 83 4.24 -19.00 1.34
CA GLY A 83 4.68 -17.64 1.05
C GLY A 83 3.52 -16.70 0.70
N LEU A 84 2.61 -17.13 -0.18
CA LEU A 84 1.42 -16.35 -0.53
C LEU A 84 0.52 -16.08 0.69
N ILE A 85 0.33 -17.08 1.57
CA ILE A 85 -0.46 -16.91 2.80
C ILE A 85 0.23 -15.95 3.77
N GLN A 86 1.54 -16.10 3.99
CA GLN A 86 2.32 -15.21 4.84
C GLN A 86 2.27 -13.77 4.33
N THR A 87 2.51 -13.57 3.03
CA THR A 87 2.38 -12.25 2.38
C THR A 87 0.99 -11.67 2.54
N ALA A 88 -0.07 -12.48 2.37
CA ALA A 88 -1.44 -12.00 2.55
C ALA A 88 -1.69 -11.54 3.99
N ILE A 89 -1.27 -12.32 4.99
CA ILE A 89 -1.46 -12.00 6.41
C ILE A 89 -0.67 -10.75 6.79
N PHE A 90 0.64 -10.73 6.53
CA PHE A 90 1.50 -9.61 6.90
C PHE A 90 1.19 -8.36 6.09
N GLY A 91 0.85 -8.51 4.81
CA GLY A 91 0.40 -7.42 3.96
C GLY A 91 -0.87 -6.77 4.49
N VAL A 92 -1.91 -7.55 4.82
CA VAL A 92 -3.16 -7.02 5.38
C VAL A 92 -2.91 -6.34 6.73
N ILE A 93 -2.20 -7.00 7.65
CA ILE A 93 -1.92 -6.43 8.98
C ILE A 93 -1.12 -5.12 8.85
N GLY A 94 -0.08 -5.11 8.01
CA GLY A 94 0.74 -3.93 7.78
C GLY A 94 -0.07 -2.78 7.18
N ILE A 95 -0.87 -3.05 6.15
CA ILE A 95 -1.74 -2.03 5.53
C ILE A 95 -2.70 -1.44 6.57
N LEU A 96 -3.37 -2.27 7.38
CA LEU A 96 -4.27 -1.80 8.43
C LEU A 96 -3.54 -0.97 9.49
N ALA A 97 -2.34 -1.40 9.90
CA ALA A 97 -1.51 -0.66 10.84
C ALA A 97 -1.12 0.71 10.29
N GLN A 98 -0.70 0.79 9.01
CA GLN A 98 -0.37 2.05 8.34
C GLN A 98 -1.58 2.98 8.27
N VAL A 99 -2.74 2.49 7.82
CA VAL A 99 -3.97 3.29 7.71
C VAL A 99 -4.40 3.83 9.09
N GLY A 100 -4.38 2.97 10.11
CA GLY A 100 -4.68 3.37 11.49
C GLY A 100 -3.70 4.40 12.04
N ALA A 101 -2.40 4.24 11.77
CA ALA A 101 -1.36 5.16 12.22
C ALA A 101 -1.50 6.55 11.58
N VAL A 102 -1.80 6.62 10.28
CA VAL A 102 -2.04 7.89 9.59
C VAL A 102 -3.26 8.57 10.19
N ARG A 103 -4.35 7.82 10.41
CA ARG A 103 -5.57 8.36 10.99
C ARG A 103 -5.37 8.90 12.41
N LEU A 104 -4.58 8.19 13.21
CA LEU A 104 -4.18 8.64 14.54
C LEU A 104 -3.38 9.94 14.47
N LEU A 105 -2.44 10.03 13.55
CA LEU A 105 -1.60 11.21 13.35
C LEU A 105 -2.43 12.42 12.92
N GLU A 106 -3.34 12.25 11.96
CA GLU A 106 -4.29 13.30 11.54
C GLU A 106 -5.13 13.82 12.71
N TRP A 107 -5.63 12.90 13.54
CA TRP A 107 -6.42 13.24 14.72
C TRP A 107 -5.60 14.03 15.75
N VAL A 108 -4.37 13.59 16.04
CA VAL A 108 -3.45 14.28 16.96
C VAL A 108 -3.07 15.67 16.44
N MET A 109 -2.87 15.83 15.13
CA MET A 109 -2.52 17.11 14.53
C MET A 109 -3.72 18.04 14.30
N GLY A 110 -4.96 17.56 14.50
CA GLY A 110 -6.18 18.35 14.31
C GLY A 110 -6.40 18.80 12.87
N ILE A 111 -5.95 18.01 11.88
CA ILE A 111 -6.04 18.37 10.47
C ILE A 111 -7.43 18.01 9.93
N ASP A 112 -8.09 18.98 9.29
CA ASP A 112 -9.28 18.73 8.47
C ASP A 112 -8.88 18.07 7.13
N ILE A 113 -8.68 16.76 7.17
CA ILE A 113 -8.29 15.97 6.00
C ILE A 113 -9.34 16.07 4.88
N GLY A 114 -10.63 16.16 5.21
CA GLY A 114 -11.70 16.24 4.22
C GLY A 114 -11.62 17.55 3.42
N GLY A 115 -11.46 18.67 4.12
CA GLY A 115 -11.22 19.98 3.49
C GLY A 115 -9.93 20.02 2.68
N VAL A 116 -8.85 19.37 3.17
CA VAL A 116 -7.58 19.30 2.43
C VAL A 116 -7.72 18.53 1.12
N LEU A 117 -8.36 17.36 1.16
CA LEU A 117 -8.55 16.50 -0.01
C LEU A 117 -9.46 17.14 -1.06
N ALA A 118 -10.53 17.81 -0.61
CA ALA A 118 -11.52 18.45 -1.48
C ALA A 118 -11.06 19.78 -2.10
N ALA A 119 -9.92 20.34 -1.65
CA ALA A 119 -9.44 21.62 -2.17
C ALA A 119 -8.99 21.53 -3.63
N ASP A 120 -9.43 22.51 -4.42
CA ASP A 120 -9.13 22.70 -5.85
C ASP A 120 -7.71 23.21 -6.13
N ARG A 121 -7.00 23.65 -5.09
CA ARG A 121 -5.60 24.09 -5.13
C ARG A 121 -4.74 23.25 -4.23
N VAL A 122 -3.45 23.14 -4.55
CA VAL A 122 -2.48 22.48 -3.67
C VAL A 122 -2.40 23.21 -2.34
N LEU A 123 -2.60 22.46 -1.26
CA LEU A 123 -2.47 22.93 0.10
C LEU A 123 -1.18 22.34 0.71
N PRO A 124 -0.36 23.13 1.42
CA PRO A 124 0.89 22.64 2.03
C PRO A 124 0.69 21.43 2.95
N GLN A 125 -0.47 21.32 3.61
CA GLN A 125 -0.79 20.16 4.47
C GLN A 125 -0.71 18.83 3.70
N SER A 126 -1.02 18.82 2.40
CA SER A 126 -1.00 17.59 1.60
C SER A 126 0.39 16.96 1.51
N PHE A 127 1.45 17.76 1.44
CA PHE A 127 2.83 17.25 1.43
C PHE A 127 3.23 16.64 2.78
N LEU A 128 2.79 17.24 3.90
CA LEU A 128 3.04 16.70 5.23
C LEU A 128 2.31 15.36 5.42
N ILE A 129 1.05 15.27 4.97
CA ILE A 129 0.24 14.05 5.05
C ILE A 129 0.82 12.96 4.13
N ALA A 130 1.24 13.32 2.91
CA ALA A 130 1.93 12.41 2.01
C ALA A 130 3.24 11.87 2.62
N ALA A 131 4.05 12.75 3.23
CA ALA A 131 5.26 12.34 3.94
C ALA A 131 4.95 11.44 5.15
N ALA A 132 3.87 11.71 5.88
CA ALA A 132 3.42 10.87 7.00
C ALA A 132 3.02 9.47 6.53
N HIS A 133 2.31 9.34 5.41
CA HIS A 133 2.01 8.04 4.79
C HIS A 133 3.29 7.24 4.53
N LEU A 134 4.27 7.86 3.86
CA LEU A 134 5.54 7.20 3.51
C LEU A 134 6.34 6.83 4.76
N ALA A 135 6.45 7.72 5.74
CA ALA A 135 7.19 7.48 6.97
C ALA A 135 6.57 6.31 7.77
N LEU A 136 5.25 6.33 7.95
CA LEU A 136 4.54 5.31 8.71
C LEU A 136 4.55 3.95 8.01
N GLY A 137 4.31 3.90 6.70
CA GLY A 137 4.37 2.63 5.99
C GLY A 137 5.80 2.10 5.85
N LEU A 138 6.83 2.96 5.84
CA LEU A 138 8.22 2.49 5.95
C LEU A 138 8.49 1.84 7.31
N VAL A 139 8.04 2.44 8.42
CA VAL A 139 8.16 1.83 9.76
C VAL A 139 7.45 0.48 9.80
N VAL A 140 6.22 0.42 9.28
CA VAL A 140 5.44 -0.82 9.24
C VAL A 140 6.08 -1.87 8.33
N ALA A 141 6.55 -1.48 7.15
CA ALA A 141 7.25 -2.37 6.24
C ALA A 141 8.51 -2.94 6.92
N PHE A 142 9.29 -2.11 7.60
CA PHE A 142 10.48 -2.57 8.31
C PHE A 142 10.14 -3.51 9.47
N ALA A 143 9.01 -3.31 10.16
CA ALA A 143 8.54 -4.19 11.22
C ALA A 143 8.09 -5.58 10.73
N ILE A 144 7.91 -5.77 9.41
CA ILE A 144 7.60 -7.08 8.80
C ILE A 144 8.88 -7.92 8.60
N ILE A 145 10.06 -7.28 8.58
CA ILE A 145 11.38 -7.92 8.46
C ILE A 145 11.82 -8.48 9.81
#